data_AF-A0A6I9WTI9-F1
#
_entry.id   AF-A0A6I9WTI9-F1
#
_cell.length_a   1.000
_cell.length_b   1.000
_cell.length_c   1.000
_cell.angle_alpha   90.00
_cell.angle_beta   90.00
_cell.angle_gamma   90.00
#
_symmetry.space_group_name_H-M   'P 1'
#
loop_
_entity.id
_entity.type
_entity.pdbx_description
1 polymer ?
#
loop_
_entity_poly.entity_id
_entity_poly.type
_entity_poly.pdbx_seq_one_letter_code
_entity_poly.pdbx_strand_id
1 'polypeptide(L)' 'MSLEKPQLRGLHMSQIKKNLVGMLIVSFSAAFAFKVMVVDKRKQRYADFYKTYDAEKQLKIMNDAGLMQSYLPSQKK' A
#
# COMPACT_ATOMS: atom_id res chain seq x y z
N MET A 1 54.53 2.30 -12.64
CA MET A 1 53.35 3.18 -12.53
C MET A 1 53.28 3.70 -11.11
N SER A 2 53.43 5.00 -10.89
CA SER A 2 53.28 5.62 -9.57
C SER A 2 51.80 5.80 -9.24
N LEU A 3 51.42 5.59 -7.99
CA LEU A 3 50.06 5.85 -7.50
C LEU A 3 49.84 7.36 -7.34
N GLU A 4 48.74 7.86 -7.90
CA GLU A 4 48.26 9.23 -7.70
C GLU A 4 47.93 9.50 -6.23
N LYS A 5 48.17 10.72 -5.76
CA LYS A 5 48.02 11.04 -4.34
C LYS A 5 46.54 11.04 -3.92
N PRO A 6 46.15 10.25 -2.90
CA PRO A 6 44.75 10.17 -2.48
C PRO A 6 44.32 11.41 -1.69
N GLN A 7 43.01 11.59 -1.54
CA GLN A 7 42.44 12.61 -0.67
C GLN A 7 42.70 12.27 0.81
N LEU A 8 43.33 13.18 1.56
CA LEU A 8 43.68 12.97 2.98
C LEU A 8 42.89 13.86 3.97
N ARG A 9 42.07 14.79 3.48
CA ARG A 9 41.28 15.73 4.32
C ARG A 9 39.83 15.79 3.87
N GLY A 10 38.92 16.08 4.81
CA GLY A 10 37.49 16.24 4.52
C GLY A 10 36.76 14.94 4.16
N LEU A 11 37.34 13.78 4.50
CA LEU A 11 36.78 12.45 4.19
C LEU A 11 35.35 12.29 4.75
N HIS A 12 35.13 12.77 5.98
CA HIS A 12 33.81 12.70 6.63
C HIS A 12 32.75 13.50 5.87
N MET A 13 33.06 14.73 5.46
CA MET A 13 32.13 15.56 4.67
C MET A 13 31.81 14.94 3.31
N SER A 14 32.82 14.34 2.65
CA SER A 14 32.63 13.61 1.40
C SER A 14 31.69 12.41 1.57
N GLN A 15 31.84 11.67 2.67
CA GLN A 15 30.98 10.54 3.00
C GLN A 15 29.54 10.96 3.32
N ILE A 16 29.35 12.00 4.15
CA ILE A 16 28.01 12.52 4.47
C ILE A 16 27.27 12.94 3.21
N LYS A 17 27.92 13.67 2.29
CA LYS A 17 27.27 14.09 1.04
C LYS A 17 26.77 12.90 0.22
N LYS A 18 27.59 11.86 0.08
CA LYS A 18 27.21 10.63 -0.64
C LYS A 18 26.03 9.92 0.06
N ASN A 19 26.10 9.78 1.38
CA ASN A 19 25.04 9.14 2.16
C ASN A 19 23.73 9.93 2.11
N LEU A 20 23.78 11.26 2.11
CA LEU A 20 22.60 12.12 2.03
C LEU A 20 21.85 11.89 0.71
N VAL A 21 22.58 11.87 -0.41
CA VAL A 21 22.00 11.58 -1.73
C VAL A 21 21.40 10.17 -1.76
N GLY A 22 22.12 9.17 -1.24
CA GLY A 22 21.62 7.79 -1.16
C GLY A 22 20.36 7.67 -0.31
N MET A 23 20.34 8.31 0.86
CA MET A 23 19.19 8.28 1.77
C MET A 23 17.95 8.91 1.13
N LEU A 24 18.09 10.03 0.42
CA LEU A 24 16.97 10.64 -0.29
C LEU A 24 16.39 9.69 -1.34
N ILE A 25 17.24 9.11 -2.18
CA ILE A 25 16.80 8.17 -3.23
C ILE A 25 16.06 6.98 -2.61
N VAL A 26 16.62 6.36 -1.57
CA VAL A 26 16.01 5.20 -0.91
C VAL A 26 14.67 5.57 -0.28
N SER A 27 14.60 6.71 0.42
CA SER A 27 13.38 7.16 1.09
C SER A 27 12.25 7.44 0.10
N PHE A 28 12.53 8.18 -0.97
CA PHE A 28 11.53 8.46 -2.01
C PHE A 28 11.09 7.20 -2.74
N SER A 29 12.03 6.31 -3.05
CA SER A 29 11.73 5.04 -3.72
C SER A 29 10.81 4.16 -2.86
N ALA A 30 11.11 4.03 -1.57
CA ALA A 30 10.28 3.28 -0.62
C ALA A 30 8.87 3.88 -0.48
N ALA A 31 8.78 5.20 -0.35
CA ALA A 31 7.49 5.90 -0.25
C ALA A 31 6.65 5.71 -1.53
N PHE A 32 7.26 5.85 -2.70
CA PHE A 32 6.60 5.65 -3.98
C PHE A 32 6.15 4.20 -4.17
N ALA A 33 7.01 3.25 -3.86
CA ALA A 33 6.72 1.82 -3.91
C ALA A 33 5.51 1.46 -3.03
N PHE A 34 5.47 1.97 -1.80
CA PHE A 34 4.35 1.74 -0.89
C PHE A 34 3.05 2.37 -1.39
N LYS A 35 3.10 3.61 -1.91
CA LYS A 35 1.93 4.27 -2.50
C LYS A 35 1.32 3.43 -3.62
N VAL A 36 2.12 3.04 -4.60
CA VAL A 36 1.62 2.33 -5.79
C VAL A 36 1.17 0.92 -5.43
N MET A 37 1.97 0.16 -4.69
CA MET A 37 1.68 -1.25 -4.44
C MET A 37 0.62 -1.49 -3.38
N VAL A 38 0.49 -0.59 -2.40
CA VAL A 38 -0.42 -0.80 -1.26
C VAL A 38 -1.58 0.18 -1.31
N VAL A 39 -1.30 1.48 -1.30
CA VAL A 39 -2.34 2.51 -1.16
C VAL A 39 -3.26 2.53 -2.37
N ASP A 40 -2.70 2.62 -3.57
CA ASP A 40 -3.48 2.75 -4.79
C ASP A 40 -4.23 1.46 -5.11
N LYS A 41 -3.58 0.29 -4.95
CA LYS A 41 -4.27 -1.02 -5.06
C LYS A 41 -5.43 -1.17 -4.08
N ARG A 42 -5.28 -0.68 -2.84
CA ARG A 42 -6.36 -0.73 -1.84
C ARG A 42 -7.50 0.17 -2.28
N LYS A 43 -7.23 1.43 -2.63
CA LYS A 43 -8.24 2.38 -3.11
C LYS A 43 -9.01 1.84 -4.32
N GLN A 44 -8.29 1.30 -5.30
CA GLN A 44 -8.88 0.71 -6.49
C GLN A 44 -9.79 -0.47 -6.14
N ARG A 45 -9.38 -1.37 -5.24
CA ARG A 45 -10.20 -2.50 -4.81
C ARG A 45 -11.53 -2.07 -4.17
N TYR A 46 -11.50 -1.05 -3.32
CA TYR A 46 -12.73 -0.50 -2.75
C TYR A 46 -13.61 0.11 -3.84
N ALA A 47 -13.02 0.91 -4.75
CA ALA A 47 -13.77 1.49 -5.86
C ALA A 47 -14.41 0.42 -6.75
N ASP A 48 -13.64 -0.63 -7.10
CA ASP A 48 -14.11 -1.73 -7.94
C ASP A 48 -15.21 -2.55 -7.26
N PHE A 49 -15.13 -2.76 -5.94
CA PHE A 49 -16.21 -3.39 -5.19
C PHE A 49 -17.51 -2.59 -5.30
N TYR A 50 -17.46 -1.28 -5.04
CA TYR A 50 -18.66 -0.43 -5.06
C TYR A 50 -19.21 -0.14 -6.46
N LYS A 51 -18.42 -0.28 -7.53
CA LYS A 51 -18.92 -0.11 -8.91
C LYS A 51 -20.06 -1.08 -9.27
N THR A 52 -20.01 -2.30 -8.73
CA THR A 52 -21.00 -3.35 -9.04
C THR A 52 -21.74 -3.84 -7.81
N TYR A 53 -21.61 -3.15 -6.68
CA TYR A 53 -22.23 -3.56 -5.43
C TYR A 53 -23.72 -3.21 -5.41
N ASP A 54 -24.56 -4.23 -5.25
CA ASP A 54 -25.99 -4.10 -5.02
C ASP A 54 -26.30 -4.49 -3.57
N ALA A 55 -26.71 -3.50 -2.78
CA ALA A 55 -26.96 -3.66 -1.36
C ALA A 55 -28.17 -4.57 -1.07
N GLU A 56 -29.24 -4.49 -1.87
CA GLU A 56 -30.45 -5.27 -1.65
C GLU A 56 -30.21 -6.74 -1.95
N LYS A 57 -29.47 -7.02 -3.03
CA LYS A 57 -29.09 -8.39 -3.39
C LYS A 57 -28.23 -9.04 -2.30
N GLN A 58 -27.25 -8.31 -1.76
CA GLN A 58 -26.38 -8.83 -0.70
C GLN A 58 -27.12 -9.01 0.62
N LEU A 59 -28.02 -8.08 0.97
CA LEU A 59 -28.90 -8.20 2.12
C LEU A 59 -29.79 -9.44 1.98
N LYS A 60 -30.39 -9.67 0.81
CA LYS A 60 -31.20 -10.87 0.56
C LYS A 60 -30.41 -12.16 0.79
N ILE A 61 -29.18 -12.24 0.31
CA ILE A 61 -28.29 -13.39 0.56
C ILE A 61 -28.06 -13.60 2.06
N MET A 62 -27.80 -12.53 2.81
CA MET A 62 -27.59 -12.59 4.26
C MET A 62 -28.85 -13.00 5.04
N ASN A 63 -30.01 -12.51 4.60
CA ASN A 63 -31.32 -12.84 5.14
C ASN A 63 -31.68 -14.31 4.89
N ASP A 64 -31.49 -14.80 3.66
CA ASP A 64 -31.73 -16.19 3.29
C ASP A 64 -30.77 -17.15 4.02
N ALA A 65 -29.56 -16.69 4.31
CA ALA A 65 -28.58 -17.41 5.15
C ALA A 65 -28.90 -17.36 6.66
N GLY A 66 -29.94 -16.63 7.07
CA GLY A 66 -30.34 -16.51 8.48
C GLY A 66 -29.36 -15.74 9.36
N LEU A 67 -28.49 -14.90 8.77
CA LEU A 67 -27.48 -14.13 9.50
C LEU A 67 -28.06 -12.90 10.20
N MET A 68 -29.22 -12.42 9.75
CA MET A 68 -29.85 -11.20 10.25
C MET A 68 -30.84 -11.51 11.37
N GLN A 69 -30.60 -10.99 12.57
CA GLN A 69 -31.52 -11.16 13.70
C GLN A 69 -32.86 -10.44 13.50
N SER A 70 -32.86 -9.33 12.75
CA SER A 70 -34.05 -8.54 12.42
C SER A 70 -34.91 -9.18 11.32
N TYR A 71 -34.40 -10.20 10.62
CA TYR A 71 -35.10 -10.89 9.56
C TYR A 71 -35.07 -12.39 9.84
N LEU A 72 -36.18 -12.94 10.33
CA LEU A 72 -36.30 -14.39 10.44
C LEU A 72 -36.52 -14.95 9.03
N PRO A 73 -35.62 -15.79 8.50
CA PRO A 73 -35.88 -16.48 7.25
C PRO A 73 -37.18 -17.28 7.42
N SER A 74 -38.11 -17.12 6.48
CA SER A 74 -39.34 -17.90 6.48
C SER A 74 -38.94 -19.38 6.54
N GLN A 75 -39.25 -20.03 7.67
CA GLN A 75 -39.01 -21.45 7.87
C GLN A 75 -39.69 -22.17 6.71
N LYS A 76 -38.91 -22.74 5.77
CA LYS A 76 -39.45 -23.59 4.71
C LYS A 76 -40.17 -24.75 5.41
N LYS A 77 -41.50 -24.67 5.49
CA LYS A 77 -42.37 -25.82 5.70
C LYS A 77 -42.35 -26.69 4.45
#